data_AF-A0A1W9XG49-F1
#
_entry.id   AF-A0A1W9XG49-F1
#
_cell.length_a   1.000
_cell.length_b   1.000
_cell.length_c   1.000
_cell.angle_alpha   90.00
_cell.angle_beta   90.00
_cell.angle_gamma   90.00
#
_symmetry.space_group_name_H-M   'P 1'
#
loop_
_entity.id
_entity.type
_entity.pdbx_description
1 polymer ?
#
loop_
_entity_poly.entity_id
_entity_poly.type
_entity_poly.pdbx_seq_one_letter_code
_entity_poly.pdbx_strand_id
1 'polypeptide(L)'
;MVDADAREDVFSTRTDGPAAEGVCQISLKDHNIRLNPGTEYEWFLIIVPDDEERSGDFVGSGVIKYVEPGNALTARLRDTPTDRLHNLYAEQGYWYDAIENLSQRIHHAGTGDKTFRLHRAALLRQVNLPLAAAYDSL
;
A
#
# COMPACT_ATOMS: atom_id res chain seq x y z
N MET A 1 30.14 22.43 3.84
CA MET A 1 28.79 22.78 4.34
C MET A 1 28.19 21.47 4.77
N VAL A 2 28.16 21.19 6.07
CA VAL A 2 27.78 19.88 6.61
C VAL A 2 26.34 19.93 7.09
N ASP A 3 25.64 18.82 6.86
CA ASP A 3 24.51 18.26 7.61
C ASP A 3 23.07 18.58 7.21
N ALA A 4 22.38 17.51 6.81
CA ALA A 4 21.04 17.18 7.27
C ALA A 4 20.92 15.65 7.29
N ASP A 5 21.13 15.05 8.47
CA ASP A 5 20.64 13.73 8.87
C ASP A 5 20.81 12.62 7.81
N ALA A 6 21.94 11.93 7.80
CA ALA A 6 22.10 10.70 7.03
C ALA A 6 21.14 9.64 7.61
N ARG A 7 19.85 9.75 7.26
CA ARG A 7 18.85 8.74 7.55
C ARG A 7 19.27 7.51 6.77
N GLU A 8 19.64 6.47 7.51
CA GLU A 8 20.02 5.20 6.92
C GLU A 8 18.81 4.62 6.19
N ASP A 9 18.97 4.33 4.91
CA ASP A 9 17.92 3.70 4.10
C ASP A 9 17.61 2.33 4.70
N VAL A 10 16.42 2.20 5.30
CA VAL A 10 15.93 0.93 5.83
C VAL A 10 15.82 -0.11 4.73
N PHE A 11 15.45 0.32 3.53
CA PHE A 11 15.25 -0.54 2.37
C PHE A 11 15.22 0.28 1.08
N SER A 12 15.89 -0.21 0.03
CA SER A 12 15.80 0.31 -1.33
C SER A 12 15.81 -0.85 -2.32
N THR A 13 14.97 -0.75 -3.35
CA THR A 13 14.91 -1.74 -4.44
C THR A 13 14.55 -1.06 -5.75
N ARG A 14 14.92 -1.71 -6.87
CA ARG A 14 14.52 -1.32 -8.21
C ARG A 14 13.75 -2.48 -8.84
N THR A 15 12.62 -2.17 -9.46
CA THR A 15 11.82 -3.12 -10.24
C THR A 15 11.66 -2.57 -11.64
N ASP A 16 11.55 -3.48 -12.62
CA ASP A 16 11.06 -3.09 -13.93
C ASP A 16 9.63 -2.57 -13.80
N GLY A 17 9.27 -1.60 -14.65
CA GLY A 17 7.95 -1.02 -14.67
C GLY A 17 6.86 -2.08 -14.92
N PRO A 18 5.62 -1.85 -14.46
CA PRO A 18 4.56 -2.81 -14.67
C PRO A 18 4.26 -3.00 -16.15
N ALA A 19 4.16 -4.26 -16.59
CA ALA A 19 3.89 -4.62 -17.99
C ALA A 19 2.49 -4.22 -18.47
N ALA A 20 1.60 -3.87 -17.55
CA ALA A 20 0.23 -3.42 -17.81
C ALA A 20 -0.22 -2.44 -16.73
N GLU A 21 -1.26 -1.67 -17.03
CA GLU A 21 -1.92 -0.82 -16.04
C GLU A 21 -2.46 -1.64 -14.85
N GLY A 22 -2.29 -1.09 -13.65
CA GLY A 22 -2.87 -1.67 -12.44
C GLY A 22 -2.22 -1.23 -11.14
N VAL A 23 -2.51 -2.00 -10.09
CA VAL A 23 -1.98 -1.78 -8.74
C VAL A 23 -0.77 -2.70 -8.53
N CYS A 24 0.39 -2.10 -8.26
CA CYS A 24 1.62 -2.81 -7.96
C CYS A 24 1.82 -2.94 -6.45
N GLN A 25 2.37 -4.08 -6.00
CA GLN A 25 2.66 -4.34 -4.60
C GLN A 25 4.15 -4.61 -4.43
N ILE A 26 4.76 -3.99 -3.41
CA ILE A 26 6.10 -4.32 -2.93
C ILE A 26 5.94 -4.87 -1.52
N SER A 27 6.22 -6.16 -1.34
CA SER A 27 6.14 -6.83 -0.05
C SER A 27 7.44 -6.61 0.74
N LEU A 28 7.38 -5.81 1.80
CA LEU A 28 8.52 -5.65 2.73
C LEU A 28 8.97 -6.99 3.35
N LYS A 29 8.03 -7.93 3.52
CA LYS A 29 8.31 -9.27 4.04
C LYS A 29 9.26 -10.05 3.12
N ASP A 30 9.12 -9.89 1.81
CA ASP A 30 9.95 -10.60 0.82
C ASP A 30 11.42 -10.14 0.89
N HIS A 31 11.64 -8.96 1.47
CA HIS A 31 12.95 -8.37 1.73
C HIS A 31 13.39 -8.46 3.20
N ASN A 32 12.66 -9.23 4.04
CA ASN A 32 12.90 -9.37 5.47
C ASN A 32 12.87 -8.04 6.26
N ILE A 33 12.14 -7.04 5.76
CA ILE A 33 11.99 -5.75 6.41
C ILE A 33 10.76 -5.75 7.32
N ARG A 34 10.92 -5.20 8.52
CA ARG A 34 9.84 -4.99 9.49
C ARG A 34 9.90 -3.56 10.01
N LEU A 35 8.74 -2.92 10.07
CA LEU A 35 8.62 -1.58 10.64
C LEU A 35 8.44 -1.69 12.16
N ASN A 36 9.15 -0.85 12.90
CA ASN A 36 9.00 -0.76 14.34
C ASN A 36 7.71 -0.01 14.69
N PRO A 37 6.92 -0.48 15.66
CA PRO A 37 5.76 0.24 16.16
C PRO A 37 6.10 1.66 16.59
N GLY A 38 5.24 2.62 16.25
CA GLY A 38 5.39 4.01 16.69
C GLY A 38 6.49 4.81 15.98
N THR A 39 7.28 4.18 15.11
CA THR A 39 8.34 4.84 14.33
C THR A 39 7.78 5.34 13.01
N GLU A 40 8.07 6.59 12.67
CA GLU A 40 7.72 7.19 11.38
C GLU A 40 8.82 6.89 10.36
N TYR A 41 8.40 6.39 9.19
CA TYR A 41 9.27 6.06 8.07
C TYR A 41 8.84 6.90 6.88
N GLU A 42 9.81 7.53 6.22
CA GLU A 42 9.59 8.22 4.96
C GLU A 42 9.86 7.25 3.81
N TRP A 43 8.97 7.21 2.82
CA TRP A 43 9.16 6.42 1.61
C TRP A 43 9.22 7.33 0.39
N PHE A 44 9.96 6.88 -0.62
CA PHE A 44 10.09 7.52 -1.91
C PHE A 44 9.83 6.50 -3.02
N LEU A 45 9.11 6.92 -4.05
CA LEU A 45 8.92 6.18 -5.30
C LEU A 45 9.42 7.05 -6.45
N ILE A 46 10.32 6.51 -7.25
CA ILE A 46 10.83 7.19 -8.44
C ILE A 46 10.46 6.34 -9.66
N ILE A 47 9.73 6.91 -10.60
CA ILE A 47 9.48 6.32 -11.92
C ILE A 47 10.49 6.99 -12.86
N VAL A 48 11.36 6.16 -13.45
CA VAL A 48 12.43 6.57 -14.36
C VAL A 48 12.06 6.12 -15.77
N PRO A 49 11.52 7.00 -16.64
CA PRO A 49 11.16 6.64 -18.01
C PRO A 49 12.38 6.48 -18.92
N ASP A 50 13.46 7.22 -18.62
CA ASP A 50 14.71 7.25 -19.37
C ASP A 50 15.90 7.28 -18.37
N ASP A 51 16.75 6.25 -18.39
CA ASP A 51 17.91 6.16 -17.50
C ASP A 51 19.04 7.14 -17.89
N GLU A 52 19.09 7.59 -19.15
CA GLU A 52 20.12 8.53 -19.62
C GLU A 52 19.73 9.99 -19.32
N GLU A 53 18.42 10.30 -19.31
CA GLU A 53 17.88 11.64 -19.06
C GLU A 53 16.90 11.65 -17.87
N ARG A 54 17.45 11.82 -16.67
CA ARG A 54 16.71 11.75 -15.41
C ARG A 54 15.97 13.04 -15.01
N SER A 55 16.07 14.12 -15.78
CA SER A 55 15.32 15.36 -15.48
C SER A 55 13.80 15.20 -15.61
N GLY A 56 13.34 14.13 -16.26
CA GLY A 56 11.94 13.75 -16.41
C GLY A 56 11.41 12.74 -15.39
N ASP A 57 12.18 12.39 -14.35
CA ASP A 57 11.76 11.42 -13.32
C ASP A 57 10.49 11.89 -12.59
N PHE A 58 9.53 10.98 -12.38
CA PHE A 58 8.40 11.25 -11.50
C PHE A 58 8.75 10.80 -10.09
N VAL A 59 8.61 11.70 -9.12
CA VAL A 59 8.90 11.41 -7.71
C VAL A 59 7.62 11.53 -6.88
N GLY A 60 7.31 10.46 -6.15
CA GLY A 60 6.29 10.44 -5.10
C GLY A 60 6.95 10.15 -3.75
N SER A 61 6.38 10.69 -2.68
CA SER A 61 6.86 10.42 -1.32
C SER A 61 5.73 10.50 -0.31
N GLY A 62 5.98 9.98 0.89
CA GLY A 62 5.06 10.05 2.00
C GLY A 62 5.66 9.51 3.29
N VAL A 63 4.88 9.64 4.37
CA VAL A 63 5.26 9.13 5.69
C VAL A 63 4.28 8.02 6.08
N ILE A 64 4.82 6.91 6.57
CA ILE A 64 4.05 5.80 7.14
C ILE A 64 4.52 5.51 8.55
N LYS A 65 3.63 4.92 9.35
CA LYS A 65 3.94 4.45 10.71
C LYS A 65 3.19 3.17 10.96
N TYR A 66 3.90 2.16 11.45
CA TYR A 66 3.24 0.96 11.94
C TYR A 66 2.64 1.23 13.32
N VAL A 67 1.35 0.93 13.46
CA VAL A 67 0.61 1.04 14.72
C VAL A 67 0.09 -0.34 15.08
N GLU A 68 0.43 -0.81 16.28
CA GLU A 68 -0.08 -2.09 16.75
C GLU A 68 -1.60 -2.04 16.94
N PRO A 69 -2.33 -3.09 16.53
CA PRO A 69 -3.77 -3.15 16.71
C PRO A 69 -4.11 -3.17 18.21
N GLY A 70 -4.94 -2.23 18.66
CA GLY A 70 -5.45 -2.21 20.02
C GLY A 70 -6.22 -3.49 20.38
N ASN A 71 -6.38 -3.77 21.68
CA ASN A 71 -7.03 -5.00 22.18
C ASN A 71 -8.42 -5.24 21.57
N ALA A 72 -9.21 -4.19 21.37
CA ALA A 72 -10.55 -4.29 20.78
C ALA A 72 -10.52 -4.77 19.31
N LEU A 73 -9.61 -4.22 18.50
CA LEU A 73 -9.42 -4.67 17.11
C LEU A 73 -8.89 -6.10 17.09
N THR A 74 -7.88 -6.40 17.90
CA THR A 74 -7.30 -7.76 18.02
C THR A 74 -8.33 -8.81 18.40
N ALA A 75 -9.28 -8.49 19.30
CA ALA A 75 -10.38 -9.39 19.63
C ALA A 75 -11.31 -9.61 18.43
N ARG A 76 -11.77 -8.54 17.78
CA ARG A 76 -12.68 -8.61 16.61
C ARG A 76 -12.05 -9.35 15.42
N LEU A 77 -10.73 -9.24 15.23
CA LEU A 77 -10.02 -9.92 14.15
C LEU A 77 -10.12 -11.45 14.23
N ARG A 78 -10.25 -12.02 15.44
CA ARG A 78 -10.34 -13.48 15.62
C ARG A 78 -11.70 -14.03 15.19
N ASP A 79 -12.75 -13.25 15.39
CA ASP A 79 -14.13 -13.68 15.16
C ASP A 79 -14.65 -13.22 13.78
N THR A 80 -13.97 -12.28 13.13
CA THR A 80 -14.40 -11.73 11.85
C THR A 80 -14.04 -12.67 10.70
N PRO A 81 -15.03 -13.10 9.88
CA PRO A 81 -14.77 -13.88 8.68
C PRO A 81 -13.75 -13.20 7.77
N THR A 82 -12.86 -13.98 7.17
CA THR A 82 -11.72 -13.44 6.42
C THR A 82 -12.19 -12.46 5.34
N ASP A 83 -13.29 -12.78 4.65
CA ASP A 83 -13.92 -11.97 3.59
C ASP A 83 -14.46 -10.63 4.05
N ARG A 84 -14.58 -10.41 5.36
CA ARG A 84 -15.03 -9.15 5.97
C ARG A 84 -13.93 -8.35 6.66
N LEU A 85 -12.70 -8.86 6.72
CA LEU A 85 -11.60 -8.19 7.43
C LEU A 85 -11.29 -6.80 6.88
N HIS A 86 -11.38 -6.59 5.57
CA HIS A 86 -11.19 -5.27 4.97
C HIS A 86 -12.14 -4.21 5.53
N ASN A 87 -13.41 -4.57 5.77
CA ASN A 87 -14.39 -3.66 6.37
C ASN A 87 -14.02 -3.33 7.82
N LEU A 88 -13.61 -4.34 8.60
CA LEU A 88 -13.16 -4.13 9.97
C LEU A 88 -11.96 -3.18 10.04
N TYR A 89 -10.95 -3.36 9.18
CA TYR A 89 -9.80 -2.46 9.14
C TYR A 89 -10.20 -1.03 8.77
N ALA A 90 -11.02 -0.86 7.73
CA ALA A 90 -11.52 0.46 7.31
C ALA A 90 -12.34 1.15 8.42
N GLU A 91 -13.24 0.41 9.09
CA GLU A 91 -14.04 0.91 10.22
C GLU A 91 -13.19 1.38 11.41
N GLN A 92 -12.02 0.77 11.61
CA GLN A 92 -11.12 1.10 12.73
C GLN A 92 -10.03 2.12 12.34
N GLY A 93 -10.06 2.64 11.10
CA GLY A 93 -9.08 3.63 10.62
C GLY A 93 -7.76 3.04 10.11
N TYR A 94 -7.66 1.71 9.97
CA TYR A 94 -6.49 1.02 9.43
C TYR A 94 -6.61 0.93 7.90
N TRP A 95 -6.56 2.09 7.23
CA TRP A 95 -6.82 2.20 5.79
C TRP A 95 -5.83 1.38 4.94
N TYR A 96 -4.54 1.39 5.27
CA TYR A 96 -3.52 0.61 4.55
C TYR A 96 -3.75 -0.90 4.68
N ASP A 97 -4.10 -1.39 5.87
CA ASP A 97 -4.44 -2.79 6.11
C ASP A 97 -5.71 -3.22 5.34
N ALA A 98 -6.69 -2.31 5.22
CA ALA A 98 -7.88 -2.55 4.41
C ALA A 98 -7.52 -2.69 2.91
N ILE A 99 -6.67 -1.81 2.38
CA ILE A 99 -6.18 -1.88 0.99
C ILE A 99 -5.36 -3.15 0.75
N GLU A 100 -4.48 -3.52 1.68
CA GLU A 100 -3.67 -4.74 1.59
C GLU A 100 -4.58 -5.99 1.60
N ASN A 101 -5.55 -6.07 2.52
CA ASN A 101 -6.46 -7.19 2.59
C ASN A 101 -7.27 -7.35 1.29
N LEU A 102 -7.76 -6.25 0.73
CA LEU A 102 -8.45 -6.27 -0.56
C LEU A 102 -7.52 -6.68 -1.71
N SER A 103 -6.28 -6.19 -1.72
CA SER A 103 -5.32 -6.48 -2.78
C SER A 103 -4.94 -7.96 -2.81
N GLN A 104 -4.69 -8.58 -1.65
CA GLN A 104 -4.48 -10.02 -1.55
C GLN A 104 -5.69 -10.80 -2.05
N ARG A 105 -6.91 -10.38 -1.69
CA ARG A 105 -8.14 -11.03 -2.14
C ARG A 105 -8.34 -10.95 -3.64
N ILE A 106 -8.12 -9.79 -4.24
CA ILE A 106 -8.20 -9.59 -5.68
C ILE A 106 -7.18 -10.47 -6.39
N HIS A 107 -5.96 -10.54 -5.86
CA HIS A 107 -4.92 -11.43 -6.38
C HIS A 107 -5.34 -12.91 -6.34
N HIS A 108 -5.91 -13.37 -5.22
CA HIS A 108 -6.33 -14.77 -5.05
C HIS A 108 -7.62 -15.14 -5.80
N ALA A 109 -8.59 -14.23 -5.89
CA ALA A 109 -9.88 -14.47 -6.54
C ALA A 109 -9.81 -14.45 -8.07
N GLY A 110 -8.74 -13.91 -8.64
CA GLY A 110 -8.59 -13.76 -10.09
C GLY A 110 -9.57 -12.75 -10.69
N THR A 111 -10.04 -13.00 -11.91
CA THR A 111 -10.87 -12.04 -12.68
C THR A 111 -12.38 -12.15 -12.45
N GLY A 112 -12.85 -13.17 -11.73
CA GLY A 112 -14.27 -13.53 -11.66
C GLY A 112 -15.12 -12.72 -10.68
N ASP A 113 -14.58 -12.33 -9.53
CA ASP A 113 -15.31 -11.58 -8.50
C ASP A 113 -14.86 -10.11 -8.45
N LYS A 114 -15.72 -9.22 -8.92
CA LYS A 114 -15.47 -7.76 -8.93
C LYS A 114 -15.73 -7.09 -7.59
N THR A 115 -16.36 -7.77 -6.63
CA THR A 115 -16.81 -7.18 -5.37
C THR A 115 -15.65 -6.54 -4.60
N PHE A 116 -14.52 -7.25 -4.47
CA PHE A 116 -13.35 -6.72 -3.78
C PHE A 116 -12.71 -5.54 -4.51
N ARG A 117 -12.73 -5.51 -5.86
CA ARG A 117 -12.27 -4.34 -6.61
C ARG A 117 -13.16 -3.13 -6.36
N LEU A 118 -14.48 -3.30 -6.35
CA LEU A 118 -15.42 -2.22 -6.04
C LEU A 118 -15.22 -1.67 -4.63
N HIS A 119 -14.94 -2.52 -3.64
CA HIS A 119 -14.57 -2.08 -2.30
C HIS A 119 -13.26 -1.30 -2.28
N ARG A 120 -12.23 -1.75 -3.01
CA ARG A 120 -10.94 -1.03 -3.10
C ARG A 120 -11.11 0.30 -3.82
N ALA A 121 -11.90 0.36 -4.89
CA ALA A 121 -12.25 1.59 -5.58
C ALA A 121 -12.96 2.60 -4.64
N ALA A 122 -13.86 2.14 -3.77
CA ALA A 122 -14.51 3.01 -2.80
C ALA A 122 -13.51 3.63 -1.81
N LEU A 123 -12.57 2.84 -1.26
CA LEU A 123 -11.52 3.34 -0.37
C LEU A 123 -10.55 4.30 -1.07
N LEU A 124 -10.21 4.03 -2.34
CA LEU A 124 -9.34 4.91 -3.14
C LEU A 124 -10.00 6.28 -3.42
N ARG A 125 -11.33 6.31 -3.62
CA ARG A 125 -12.05 7.59 -3.77
C ARG A 125 -12.01 8.45 -2.50
N GLN A 126 -12.04 7.84 -1.31
CA GLN A 126 -12.00 8.58 -0.04
C GLN A 126 -10.70 9.39 0.12
N VAL A 127 -9.60 8.92 -0.45
CA VAL A 127 -8.28 9.58 -0.41
C VAL A 127 -7.94 10.31 -1.71
N ASN A 128 -8.95 10.59 -2.55
CA ASN A 128 -8.81 11.33 -3.81
C ASN A 128 -7.80 10.69 -4.79
N LEU A 129 -7.88 9.38 -4.98
CA LEU A 129 -7.15 8.63 -6.01
C LEU A 129 -8.09 8.16 -7.14
N PRO A 130 -8.61 9.09 -7.97
CA PRO A 130 -9.68 8.79 -8.92
C PRO A 130 -9.26 7.85 -10.05
N LEU A 131 -8.01 7.94 -10.53
CA LEU A 131 -7.51 7.08 -11.61
C LEU A 131 -7.41 5.62 -11.16
N ALA A 132 -6.86 5.38 -9.96
CA ALA A 132 -6.80 4.04 -9.38
C ALA A 132 -8.20 3.48 -9.08
N ALA A 133 -9.12 4.33 -8.59
CA ALA A 133 -10.50 3.92 -8.36
C ALA A 133 -11.25 3.58 -9.66
N ALA A 134 -10.97 4.30 -10.76
CA ALA A 134 -11.56 4.03 -12.06
C ALA A 134 -11.10 2.67 -12.61
N TYR A 135 -9.80 2.36 -12.51
CA TYR A 135 -9.24 1.06 -12.89
C TYR A 135 -9.97 -0.12 -12.21
N ASP A 136 -10.23 -0.02 -10.91
CA ASP A 136 -10.93 -1.06 -10.14
C ASP A 136 -12.46 -1.10 -10.38
N SER A 137 -13.02 -0.13 -11.10
CA SER A 137 -14.46 -0.06 -11.41
C SER A 137 -14.83 -0.67 -12.76
N LEU A 138 -13.84 -1.14 -13.54
CA LEU A 138 -14.01 -1.76 -14.86
C LEU A 138 -14.60 -3.18 -14.79
#